data_AF-A0A8J4X9Z3-F1
#
_entry.id   AF-A0A8J4X9Z3-F1
#
_cell.length_a   1.000
_cell.length_b   1.000
_cell.length_c   1.000
_cell.angle_alpha   90.00
_cell.angle_beta   90.00
_cell.angle_gamma   90.00
#
_symmetry.space_group_name_H-M   'P 1'
#
loop_
_entity.id
_entity.type
_entity.pdbx_description
1 polymer ?
#
loop_
_entity_poly.entity_id
_entity_poly.type
_entity_poly.pdbx_seq_one_letter_code
_entity_poly.pdbx_strand_id
1 'polypeptide(L)'
;VYWCRAERRSSRLRLSSNLQALWITGESPPVSLIINPNKTQHFTGDSLSLSCEDQSDSTGWTVRRNTHSEGVLDCSWWGSVAGSTCKISSLSTSHTGVYWCESESGENSNPVNITVHDGDLILESPVHPVTEGHPLTLRCLYHYTKSSNLRADFYKDGSVLQTQTTGEMIIHKVSKSDEGFYHCKHTERGESPKSWVSVGGVEAPFSMFMLISSVVTASPYLLVTIILLFKCYRAR
;
A
#
# COMPACT_ATOMS: atom_id res chain seq x y z
N VAL A 1 1.97 -9.34 12.26
CA VAL A 1 2.87 -8.16 12.21
C VAL A 1 4.25 -8.60 12.66
N TYR A 2 5.29 -8.24 11.92
CA TYR A 2 6.67 -8.64 12.18
C TYR A 2 7.56 -7.41 12.36
N TRP A 3 8.65 -7.57 13.12
CA TRP A 3 9.70 -6.57 13.27
C TRP A 3 11.02 -7.25 13.67
N CYS A 4 12.14 -6.61 13.35
CA CYS A 4 13.47 -7.12 13.62
C CYS A 4 14.15 -6.30 14.74
N ARG A 5 14.88 -6.96 15.64
CA ARG A 5 15.72 -6.31 16.68
C ARG A 5 17.20 -6.62 16.46
N ALA A 6 18.05 -5.62 16.51
CA ALA A 6 19.50 -5.77 16.61
C ALA A 6 19.99 -5.33 18.01
N GLU A 7 20.79 -6.17 18.66
CA GLU A 7 21.41 -5.91 19.96
C GLU A 7 22.90 -6.26 19.91
N ARG A 8 23.76 -5.32 20.35
CA ARG A 8 25.22 -5.53 20.40
C ARG A 8 25.64 -5.83 21.84
N ARG A 9 26.19 -7.02 22.11
CA ARG A 9 26.60 -7.46 23.47
C ARG A 9 27.48 -6.47 24.25
N SER A 10 28.32 -5.69 23.57
CA SER A 10 29.28 -4.76 24.21
C SER A 10 28.72 -3.37 24.50
N SER A 11 27.50 -3.05 24.08
CA SER A 11 26.89 -1.72 24.20
C SER A 11 25.40 -1.84 24.49
N ARG A 12 24.81 -1.00 25.33
CA ARG A 12 23.34 -1.00 25.54
C ARG A 12 22.52 -0.53 24.32
N LEU A 13 23.14 -0.38 23.15
CA LEU A 13 22.47 0.03 21.92
C LEU A 13 21.55 -1.09 21.42
N ARG A 14 20.27 -0.76 21.34
CA ARG A 14 19.20 -1.60 20.77
C ARG A 14 18.55 -0.85 19.63
N LEU A 15 18.48 -1.48 18.46
CA LEU A 15 17.81 -0.94 17.28
C LEU A 15 16.68 -1.88 16.90
N SER A 16 15.52 -1.31 16.56
CA SER A 16 14.36 -2.05 16.06
C SER A 16 13.98 -1.52 14.68
N SER A 17 13.59 -2.41 13.77
CA SER A 17 13.00 -2.00 12.50
C SER A 17 11.60 -1.41 12.69
N ASN A 18 11.04 -0.80 11.65
CA ASN A 18 9.61 -0.50 11.57
C ASN A 18 8.79 -1.81 11.64
N LEU A 19 7.53 -1.68 12.08
CA LEU A 19 6.56 -2.78 11.99
C LEU A 19 6.24 -3.03 10.51
N GLN A 20 6.23 -4.30 10.11
CA GLN A 20 5.82 -4.73 8.79
C GLN A 20 4.65 -5.69 8.91
N ALA A 21 3.54 -5.36 8.26
CA ALA A 21 2.45 -6.32 8.07
C ALA A 21 2.82 -7.31 6.96
N LEU A 22 2.62 -8.59 7.23
CA LEU A 22 2.59 -9.65 6.22
C LEU A 22 1.17 -10.19 6.22
N TRP A 23 0.53 -10.21 5.05
CA TRP A 23 -0.78 -10.81 4.86
C TRP A 23 -0.71 -11.87 3.78
N ILE A 24 -1.47 -12.95 3.97
CA ILE A 24 -1.62 -14.00 2.98
C ILE A 24 -2.78 -13.56 2.09
N THR A 25 -2.51 -13.34 0.82
CA THR A 25 -3.52 -12.94 -0.17
C THR A 25 -4.48 -14.12 -0.40
N GLY A 26 -5.68 -14.02 0.18
CA GLY A 26 -6.88 -14.74 -0.25
C GLY A 26 -7.73 -13.84 -1.15
N GLU A 27 -9.05 -14.05 -1.12
CA GLU A 27 -10.04 -13.16 -1.74
C GLU A 27 -9.87 -11.71 -1.22
N SER A 28 -10.05 -10.71 -2.09
CA SER A 28 -9.94 -9.30 -1.69
C SER A 28 -10.95 -9.02 -0.58
N PRO A 29 -10.53 -8.48 0.59
CA PRO A 29 -11.47 -8.13 1.64
C PRO A 29 -12.56 -7.18 1.10
N PRO A 30 -13.80 -7.29 1.59
CA PRO A 30 -14.89 -6.42 1.13
C PRO A 30 -14.65 -4.94 1.47
N VAL A 31 -13.88 -4.67 2.53
CA VAL A 31 -13.64 -3.32 3.06
C VAL A 31 -12.18 -2.91 2.90
N SER A 32 -11.97 -1.63 2.57
CA SER A 32 -10.66 -0.98 2.51
C SER A 32 -10.54 0.10 3.59
N LEU A 33 -9.33 0.26 4.12
CA LEU A 33 -9.01 1.37 5.02
C LEU A 33 -8.75 2.64 4.19
N ILE A 34 -9.60 3.64 4.35
CA ILE A 34 -9.43 4.94 3.72
C ILE A 34 -8.63 5.85 4.64
N ILE A 35 -7.62 6.51 4.07
CA ILE A 35 -6.71 7.40 4.79
C ILE A 35 -6.79 8.79 4.18
N ASN A 36 -7.02 9.79 5.02
CA ASN A 36 -7.04 11.19 4.62
C ASN A 36 -6.11 12.04 5.51
N PRO A 37 -5.09 12.70 4.97
CA PRO A 37 -4.69 12.72 3.54
C PRO A 37 -4.14 11.36 3.06
N ASN A 38 -4.38 11.01 1.79
CA ASN A 38 -4.02 9.71 1.19
C ASN A 38 -2.52 9.57 0.92
N LYS A 39 -1.72 9.51 1.99
CA LYS A 39 -0.27 9.33 1.97
C LYS A 39 0.17 8.44 3.13
N THR A 40 1.31 7.77 2.98
CA THR A 40 1.84 6.82 3.98
C THR A 40 2.69 7.49 5.07
N GLN A 41 3.23 8.67 4.78
CA GLN A 41 4.10 9.42 5.69
C GLN A 41 3.47 10.76 6.07
N HIS A 42 3.60 11.13 7.34
CA HIS A 42 3.07 12.38 7.90
C HIS A 42 4.09 13.00 8.85
N PHE A 43 4.01 14.32 9.02
CA PHE A 43 4.83 15.01 10.01
C PHE A 43 4.20 14.92 11.40
N THR A 44 5.02 15.12 12.43
CA THR A 44 4.52 15.42 13.77
C THR A 44 3.64 16.67 13.73
N GLY A 45 2.57 16.69 14.52
CA GLY A 45 1.59 17.78 14.53
C GLY A 45 0.56 17.76 13.41
N ASP A 46 0.73 16.97 12.34
CA ASP A 46 -0.30 16.80 11.30
C ASP A 46 -1.56 16.13 11.86
N SER A 47 -2.69 16.35 11.19
CA SER A 47 -3.94 15.62 11.46
C SER A 47 -4.12 14.45 10.51
N LEU A 48 -4.76 13.38 10.98
CA LEU A 48 -5.03 12.17 10.21
C LEU A 48 -6.47 11.69 10.45
N SER A 49 -7.16 11.30 9.38
CA SER A 49 -8.46 10.66 9.44
C SER A 49 -8.37 9.28 8.79
N LEU A 50 -8.86 8.27 9.49
CA LEU A 50 -8.88 6.87 9.08
C LEU A 50 -10.33 6.41 9.10
N SER A 51 -10.85 5.84 8.02
CA SER A 51 -12.23 5.36 7.96
C SER A 51 -12.33 4.01 7.28
N CYS A 52 -13.24 3.19 7.80
CA CYS A 52 -13.69 1.97 7.13
C CYS A 52 -14.92 2.32 6.30
N GLU A 53 -14.80 2.27 4.98
CA GLU A 53 -15.93 2.47 4.07
C GLU A 53 -16.08 1.22 3.19
N ASP A 54 -17.33 0.87 2.92
CA ASP A 54 -17.74 -0.28 2.12
C ASP A 54 -18.45 0.18 0.84
N GLN A 55 -18.52 -0.70 -0.15
CA GLN A 55 -19.46 -0.64 -1.26
C GLN A 55 -20.90 -1.04 -0.84
N SER A 56 -21.14 -1.43 0.42
CA SER A 56 -22.45 -1.85 0.97
C SER A 56 -22.62 -1.69 2.50
N ASP A 57 -23.07 -0.53 2.98
CA ASP A 57 -23.62 -0.37 4.35
C ASP A 57 -22.74 -0.92 5.50
N SER A 58 -21.55 -0.33 5.68
CA SER A 58 -20.59 -0.60 6.78
C SER A 58 -21.17 -0.29 8.17
N THR A 59 -21.93 -1.23 8.71
CA THR A 59 -22.30 -1.28 10.13
C THR A 59 -21.41 -2.34 10.79
N GLY A 60 -20.63 -1.97 11.82
CA GLY A 60 -19.81 -2.92 12.59
C GLY A 60 -18.31 -3.03 12.25
N TRP A 61 -17.76 -2.15 11.40
CA TRP A 61 -16.30 -2.07 11.16
C TRP A 61 -15.64 -1.01 12.02
N THR A 62 -14.50 -1.36 12.61
CA THR A 62 -13.73 -0.49 13.51
C THR A 62 -12.28 -0.36 13.06
N VAL A 63 -11.71 0.84 13.21
CA VAL A 63 -10.30 1.08 12.92
C VAL A 63 -9.45 0.55 14.06
N ARG A 64 -8.53 -0.37 13.73
CA ARG A 64 -7.53 -0.91 14.65
C ARG A 64 -6.13 -0.43 14.25
N ARG A 65 -5.25 -0.41 15.24
CA ARG A 65 -3.85 -0.02 15.08
C ARG A 65 -2.95 -0.95 15.87
N ASN A 66 -1.77 -1.26 15.34
CA ASN A 66 -0.65 -1.83 16.08
C ASN A 66 0.57 -0.91 15.99
N THR A 67 1.11 -0.51 17.15
CA THR A 67 2.32 0.33 17.27
C THR A 67 3.39 -0.36 18.11
N HIS A 68 4.64 0.09 17.99
CA HIS A 68 5.74 -0.41 18.82
C HIS A 68 5.55 -0.13 20.31
N SER A 69 4.86 0.96 20.67
CA SER A 69 4.72 1.43 22.05
C SER A 69 3.56 0.78 22.81
N GLU A 70 2.44 0.50 22.13
CA GLU A 70 1.18 0.21 22.83
C GLU A 70 0.44 -1.03 22.32
N GLY A 71 1.01 -1.78 21.37
CA GLY A 71 0.35 -2.97 20.82
C GLY A 71 -0.95 -2.62 20.11
N VAL A 72 -1.95 -3.51 20.20
CA VAL A 72 -3.26 -3.34 19.56
C VAL A 72 -4.23 -2.61 20.49
N LEU A 73 -4.60 -1.38 20.12
CA LEU A 73 -5.55 -0.55 20.88
C LEU A 73 -6.68 -0.01 20.00
N ASP A 74 -7.85 0.14 20.60
CA ASP A 74 -8.98 0.83 20.00
C ASP A 74 -8.74 2.32 19.79
N CYS A 75 -9.30 2.88 18.72
CA CYS A 75 -9.21 4.31 18.40
C CYS A 75 -9.59 5.21 19.59
N SER A 76 -10.56 4.82 20.40
CA SER A 76 -11.01 5.56 21.58
C SER A 76 -9.89 5.91 22.56
N TRP A 77 -8.75 5.22 22.53
CA TRP A 77 -7.60 5.47 23.41
C TRP A 77 -6.59 6.46 22.83
N TRP A 78 -6.54 6.65 21.51
CA TRP A 78 -5.48 7.40 20.83
C TRP A 78 -5.99 8.38 19.77
N GLY A 79 -7.31 8.52 19.63
CA GLY A 79 -7.98 9.42 18.71
C GLY A 79 -9.43 9.69 19.13
N SER A 80 -10.17 10.32 18.23
CA SER A 80 -11.60 10.60 18.38
C SER A 80 -12.39 9.77 17.38
N VAL A 81 -13.44 9.09 17.88
CA VAL A 81 -14.28 8.20 17.08
C VAL A 81 -15.53 8.94 16.62
N ALA A 82 -15.86 8.82 15.34
CA ALA A 82 -17.11 9.30 14.76
C ALA A 82 -17.62 8.27 13.74
N GLY A 83 -18.55 7.40 14.16
CA GLY A 83 -18.97 6.25 13.35
C GLY A 83 -17.81 5.26 13.12
N SER A 84 -17.59 4.84 11.88
CA SER A 84 -16.44 4.01 11.47
C SER A 84 -15.15 4.80 11.26
N THR A 85 -15.14 6.11 11.58
CA THR A 85 -14.00 6.99 11.40
C THR A 85 -13.25 7.23 12.69
N CYS A 86 -11.93 7.14 12.64
CA CYS A 86 -10.99 7.50 13.67
C CYS A 86 -10.18 8.74 13.26
N LYS A 87 -10.18 9.78 14.08
CA LYS A 87 -9.45 11.04 13.82
C LYS A 87 -8.39 11.29 14.87
N ILE A 88 -7.18 11.56 14.41
CA ILE A 88 -6.06 12.05 15.22
C ILE A 88 -5.85 13.52 14.89
N SER A 89 -5.99 14.40 15.88
CA SER A 89 -5.85 15.85 15.69
C SER A 89 -4.39 16.30 15.59
N SER A 90 -3.48 15.61 16.28
CA SER A 90 -2.06 15.92 16.31
C SER A 90 -1.25 14.63 16.36
N LEU A 91 -0.53 14.34 15.28
CA LEU A 91 0.30 13.15 15.18
C LEU A 91 1.59 13.28 16.01
N SER A 92 2.00 12.17 16.62
CA SER A 92 3.30 12.01 17.26
C SER A 92 3.98 10.75 16.73
N THR A 93 5.30 10.62 16.94
CA THR A 93 6.06 9.47 16.45
C THR A 93 5.58 8.13 16.99
N SER A 94 4.89 8.10 18.15
CA SER A 94 4.27 6.89 18.71
C SER A 94 3.10 6.36 17.87
N HIS A 95 2.51 7.21 17.01
CA HIS A 95 1.46 6.79 16.07
C HIS A 95 2.02 6.05 14.85
N THR A 96 3.34 5.90 14.71
CA THR A 96 3.93 5.06 13.66
C THR A 96 3.58 3.60 13.87
N GLY A 97 2.96 2.97 12.87
CA GLY A 97 2.48 1.60 13.02
C GLY A 97 1.67 1.08 11.84
N VAL A 98 1.02 -0.05 12.07
CA VAL A 98 0.15 -0.74 11.12
C VAL A 98 -1.31 -0.46 11.48
N TYR A 99 -2.13 -0.13 10.50
CA TYR A 99 -3.54 0.20 10.66
C TYR A 99 -4.41 -0.67 9.75
N TRP A 100 -5.58 -1.09 10.20
CA TRP A 100 -6.54 -1.88 9.40
C TRP A 100 -7.96 -1.68 9.93
N CYS A 101 -8.95 -2.08 9.14
CA CYS A 101 -10.34 -2.21 9.57
C CYS A 101 -10.60 -3.63 10.04
N GLU A 102 -11.31 -3.78 11.16
CA GLU A 102 -11.71 -5.05 11.73
C GLU A 102 -13.22 -5.09 11.94
N SER A 103 -13.87 -6.18 11.50
CA SER A 103 -15.29 -6.41 11.70
C SER A 103 -15.58 -7.07 13.06
N GLU A 104 -16.85 -7.06 13.48
CA GLU A 104 -17.31 -7.82 14.66
C GLU A 104 -17.11 -9.35 14.52
N SER A 105 -17.13 -9.87 13.28
CA SER A 105 -16.85 -11.27 12.95
C SER A 105 -15.35 -11.63 12.99
N GLY A 106 -14.46 -10.63 13.17
CA GLY A 106 -13.01 -10.83 13.17
C GLY A 106 -12.39 -10.89 11.77
N GLU A 107 -13.06 -10.35 10.76
CA GLU A 107 -12.51 -10.15 9.42
C GLU A 107 -11.68 -8.86 9.37
N ASN A 108 -10.64 -8.84 8.54
CA ASN A 108 -9.70 -7.73 8.47
C ASN A 108 -9.57 -7.20 7.03
N SER A 109 -9.54 -5.87 6.88
CA SER A 109 -9.13 -5.25 5.62
C SER A 109 -7.64 -5.48 5.35
N ASN A 110 -7.18 -5.12 4.16
CA ASN A 110 -5.75 -4.95 3.93
C ASN A 110 -5.18 -3.92 4.94
N PRO A 111 -4.11 -4.26 5.67
CA PRO A 111 -3.44 -3.29 6.51
C PRO A 111 -2.68 -2.24 5.71
N VAL A 112 -2.38 -1.12 6.35
CA VAL A 112 -1.55 -0.05 5.84
C VAL A 112 -0.49 0.31 6.86
N ASN A 113 0.74 0.58 6.41
CA ASN A 113 1.79 1.14 7.24
C ASN A 113 1.75 2.68 7.19
N ILE A 114 1.64 3.31 8.35
CA ILE A 114 1.71 4.76 8.50
C ILE A 114 2.98 5.11 9.28
N THR A 115 3.76 6.03 8.74
CA THR A 115 4.97 6.56 9.37
C THR A 115 4.76 8.01 9.77
N VAL A 116 4.94 8.30 11.06
CA VAL A 116 4.98 9.68 11.56
C VAL A 116 6.43 10.06 11.82
N HIS A 117 6.90 11.10 11.15
CA HIS A 117 8.28 11.51 11.16
C HIS A 117 8.45 12.91 11.76
N ASP A 118 9.48 13.09 12.59
CA ASP A 118 9.83 14.36 13.24
C ASP A 118 11.04 15.05 12.55
N GLY A 119 11.43 14.58 11.38
CA GLY A 119 12.49 15.20 10.57
C GLY A 119 11.93 16.16 9.52
N ASP A 120 12.85 16.72 8.73
CA ASP A 120 12.52 17.80 7.80
C ASP A 120 11.78 17.33 6.53
N LEU A 121 11.93 16.07 6.15
CA LEU A 121 11.42 15.55 4.89
C LEU A 121 10.56 14.30 5.08
N ILE A 122 9.49 14.23 4.31
CA ILE A 122 8.71 13.00 4.10
C ILE A 122 8.53 12.75 2.60
N LEU A 123 8.33 11.48 2.26
CA LEU A 123 7.89 11.08 0.94
C LEU A 123 6.38 10.91 0.95
N GLU A 124 5.68 11.74 0.20
CA GLU A 124 4.28 11.51 -0.17
C GLU A 124 4.23 10.40 -1.23
N SER A 125 3.85 9.20 -0.78
CA SER A 125 3.62 8.03 -1.63
C SER A 125 2.18 7.53 -1.44
N PRO A 126 1.60 6.87 -2.47
CA PRO A 126 0.26 6.29 -2.35
C PRO A 126 0.24 5.21 -1.27
N VAL A 127 -0.91 5.10 -0.61
CA VAL A 127 -1.20 4.08 0.42
C VAL A 127 -1.52 2.73 -0.20
N HIS A 128 -2.30 2.74 -1.28
CA HIS A 128 -2.79 1.56 -1.97
C HIS A 128 -1.90 1.19 -3.16
N PRO A 129 -1.92 -0.07 -3.62
CA PRO A 129 -1.18 -0.48 -4.80
C PRO A 129 -1.52 0.37 -6.02
N VAL A 130 -0.49 0.74 -6.79
CA VAL A 130 -0.67 1.45 -8.06
C VAL A 130 -0.95 0.44 -9.15
N THR A 131 -2.00 0.68 -9.92
CA THR A 131 -2.35 -0.18 -11.06
C THR A 131 -1.27 -0.12 -12.14
N GLU A 132 -0.86 -1.27 -12.65
CA GLU A 132 0.05 -1.35 -13.80
C GLU A 132 -0.47 -0.52 -14.98
N GLY A 133 0.44 0.18 -15.65
CA GLY A 133 0.16 1.10 -16.74
C GLY A 133 -0.30 2.50 -16.33
N HIS A 134 -0.70 2.72 -15.07
CA HIS A 134 -1.10 4.04 -14.57
C HIS A 134 0.12 4.84 -14.05
N PRO A 135 0.00 6.18 -13.95
CA PRO A 135 1.08 7.00 -13.44
C PRO A 135 1.25 6.86 -11.91
N LEU A 136 2.49 6.77 -11.45
CA LEU A 136 2.88 6.94 -10.05
C LEU A 136 3.48 8.33 -9.86
N THR A 137 2.87 9.11 -8.96
CA THR A 137 3.41 10.41 -8.53
C THR A 137 3.98 10.29 -7.12
N LEU A 138 5.22 10.73 -6.96
CA LEU A 138 5.92 10.81 -5.68
C LEU A 138 6.34 12.26 -5.42
N ARG A 139 6.12 12.75 -4.20
CA ARG A 139 6.48 14.12 -3.81
C ARG A 139 7.32 14.13 -2.56
N CYS A 140 8.42 14.87 -2.58
CA CYS A 140 9.27 15.10 -1.42
C CYS A 140 8.79 16.36 -0.72
N LEU A 141 8.14 16.23 0.44
CA LEU A 141 7.55 17.36 1.15
C LEU A 141 8.51 17.85 2.23
N TYR A 142 8.62 19.18 2.36
CA TYR A 142 9.33 19.82 3.47
C TYR A 142 8.40 20.17 4.62
N HIS A 143 8.82 19.87 5.85
CA HIS A 143 8.04 20.06 7.07
C HIS A 143 7.47 21.49 7.20
N TYR A 144 8.32 22.51 7.06
CA TYR A 144 7.93 23.89 7.38
C TYR A 144 7.04 24.55 6.32
N THR A 145 7.24 24.25 5.04
CA THR A 145 6.42 24.84 3.95
C THR A 145 5.29 23.92 3.49
N LYS A 146 5.31 22.65 3.90
CA LYS A 146 4.44 21.57 3.40
C LYS A 146 4.35 21.53 1.88
N SER A 147 5.40 21.98 1.19
CA SER A 147 5.47 22.10 -0.25
C SER A 147 6.53 21.17 -0.80
N SER A 148 6.28 20.65 -1.99
CA SER A 148 7.26 19.87 -2.74
C SER A 148 8.28 20.72 -3.48
N ASN A 149 8.12 22.05 -3.57
CA ASN A 149 8.96 22.93 -4.41
C ASN A 149 10.38 23.14 -3.83
N LEU A 150 11.13 22.04 -3.76
CA LEU A 150 12.50 21.93 -3.31
C LEU A 150 13.21 20.89 -4.20
N ARG A 151 14.49 21.11 -4.45
CA ARG A 151 15.29 20.17 -5.24
C ARG A 151 15.55 18.90 -4.43
N ALA A 152 15.10 17.75 -4.91
CA ALA A 152 15.28 16.46 -4.23
C ALA A 152 15.81 15.39 -5.17
N ASP A 153 16.67 14.54 -4.63
CA ASP A 153 17.08 13.28 -5.24
C ASP A 153 16.15 12.18 -4.77
N PHE A 154 15.52 11.49 -5.72
CA PHE A 154 14.67 10.33 -5.47
C PHE A 154 15.48 9.06 -5.62
N TYR A 155 15.26 8.12 -4.69
CA TYR A 155 15.95 6.84 -4.63
C TYR A 155 14.93 5.70 -4.66
N LYS A 156 15.29 4.62 -5.34
CA LYS A 156 14.59 3.33 -5.32
C LYS A 156 15.57 2.24 -4.90
N ASP A 157 15.22 1.47 -3.88
CA ASP A 157 16.01 0.33 -3.40
C ASP A 157 17.48 0.68 -3.10
N GLY A 158 17.71 1.91 -2.63
CA GLY A 158 19.05 2.44 -2.30
C GLY A 158 19.83 3.04 -3.47
N SER A 159 19.32 2.93 -4.70
CA SER A 159 19.94 3.55 -5.89
C SER A 159 19.24 4.85 -6.25
N VAL A 160 20.01 5.83 -6.74
CA VAL A 160 19.44 7.09 -7.25
C VAL A 160 18.61 6.78 -8.49
N LEU A 161 17.36 7.20 -8.51
CA LEU A 161 16.46 7.07 -9.65
C LEU A 161 16.45 8.35 -10.49
N GLN A 162 16.21 9.50 -9.86
CA GLN A 162 16.12 10.79 -10.54
C GLN A 162 16.34 11.97 -9.58
N THR A 163 16.92 13.05 -10.08
CA THR A 163 16.96 14.36 -9.38
C THR A 163 15.88 15.28 -9.96
N GLN A 164 15.00 15.82 -9.12
CA GLN A 164 13.92 16.72 -9.52
C GLN A 164 14.04 18.06 -8.82
N THR A 165 13.89 19.16 -9.56
CA THR A 165 13.97 20.53 -9.03
C THR A 165 12.71 20.98 -8.30
N THR A 166 11.56 20.44 -8.70
CA THR A 166 10.23 20.74 -8.13
C THR A 166 9.82 19.80 -7.00
N GLY A 167 10.70 18.87 -6.61
CA GLY A 167 10.47 17.81 -5.63
C GLY A 167 9.29 16.90 -5.94
N GLU A 168 8.86 16.85 -7.20
CA GLU A 168 7.85 15.92 -7.72
C GLU A 168 8.47 15.04 -8.79
N MET A 169 8.26 13.73 -8.68
CA MET A 169 8.69 12.72 -9.65
C MET A 169 7.47 11.93 -10.11
N ILE A 170 7.37 11.70 -11.43
CA ILE A 170 6.27 10.96 -12.03
C ILE A 170 6.83 9.82 -12.88
N ILE A 171 6.44 8.59 -12.57
CA ILE A 171 6.62 7.44 -13.46
C ILE A 171 5.33 7.31 -14.28
N HIS A 172 5.36 7.69 -15.55
CA HIS A 172 4.14 7.80 -16.36
C HIS A 172 3.44 6.47 -16.63
N LYS A 173 4.21 5.39 -16.75
CA LYS A 173 3.69 4.06 -17.05
C LYS A 173 4.35 3.05 -16.12
N VAL A 174 3.71 2.84 -14.98
CA VAL A 174 4.18 1.90 -13.95
C VAL A 174 4.12 0.46 -14.47
N SER A 175 5.13 -0.33 -14.11
CA SER A 175 5.28 -1.75 -14.39
C SER A 175 5.66 -2.49 -13.11
N LYS A 176 5.63 -3.82 -13.12
CA LYS A 176 5.98 -4.59 -11.91
C LYS A 176 7.42 -4.34 -11.41
N SER A 177 8.36 -3.93 -12.27
CA SER A 177 9.72 -3.57 -11.85
C SER A 177 9.82 -2.25 -11.10
N ASP A 178 8.76 -1.43 -11.11
CA ASP A 178 8.69 -0.18 -10.36
C ASP A 178 8.26 -0.40 -8.90
N GLU A 179 7.90 -1.63 -8.52
CA GLU A 179 7.67 -1.99 -7.11
C GLU A 179 8.98 -1.95 -6.31
N GLY A 180 8.95 -1.37 -5.10
CA GLY A 180 10.14 -1.31 -4.23
C GLY A 180 10.07 -0.25 -3.13
N PHE A 181 11.20 -0.04 -2.45
CA PHE A 181 11.36 0.97 -1.40
C PHE A 181 11.85 2.31 -1.96
N TYR A 182 11.03 3.34 -1.81
CA TYR A 182 11.31 4.70 -2.24
C TYR A 182 11.63 5.63 -1.07
N HIS A 183 12.55 6.57 -1.28
CA HIS A 183 12.77 7.71 -0.39
C HIS A 183 13.30 8.90 -1.19
N CYS A 184 13.21 10.11 -0.63
CA CYS A 184 13.82 11.30 -1.20
C CYS A 184 14.89 11.87 -0.27
N LYS A 185 15.84 12.60 -0.85
CA LYS A 185 16.95 13.22 -0.14
C LYS A 185 17.20 14.63 -0.65
N HIS A 186 17.50 15.55 0.27
CA HIS A 186 17.97 16.89 -0.03
C HIS A 186 19.34 17.09 0.62
N THR A 187 20.28 17.71 -0.09
CA THR A 187 21.68 17.87 0.34
C THR A 187 21.84 18.41 1.76
N GLU A 188 21.03 19.41 2.12
CA GLU A 188 21.12 20.10 3.43
C GLU A 188 20.07 19.67 4.45
N ARG A 189 19.01 18.96 4.04
CA ARG A 189 17.83 18.67 4.89
C ARG A 189 17.67 17.19 5.22
N GLY A 190 18.67 16.38 4.87
CA GLY A 190 18.66 14.94 5.12
C GLY A 190 17.80 14.15 4.14
N GLU A 191 17.25 13.04 4.63
CA GLU A 191 16.48 12.06 3.84
C GLU A 191 15.14 11.76 4.50
N SER A 192 14.14 11.45 3.68
CA SER A 192 12.85 10.98 4.16
C SER A 192 12.94 9.53 4.65
N PRO A 193 12.01 9.09 5.51
CA PRO A 193 11.77 7.67 5.72
C PRO A 193 11.52 6.92 4.40
N LYS A 194 11.81 5.61 4.39
CA LYS A 194 11.53 4.74 3.24
C LYS A 194 10.07 4.33 3.22
N SER A 195 9.45 4.36 2.04
CA SER A 195 8.09 3.90 1.79
C SER A 195 8.08 2.76 0.78
N TRP A 196 7.31 1.71 1.05
CA TRP A 196 7.09 0.65 0.08
C TRP A 196 5.99 1.05 -0.90
N VAL A 197 6.28 1.03 -2.19
CA VAL A 197 5.28 1.23 -3.25
C VAL A 197 5.05 -0.11 -3.94
N SER A 198 3.82 -0.61 -3.84
CA SER A 198 3.39 -1.85 -4.50
C SER A 198 2.71 -1.57 -5.84
N VAL A 199 2.91 -2.47 -6.80
CA VAL A 199 2.26 -2.42 -8.11
C VAL A 199 1.27 -3.57 -8.22
N GLY A 200 -0.02 -3.22 -8.36
CA GLY A 200 -1.11 -4.15 -8.62
C GLY A 200 -1.20 -4.46 -10.11
N GLY A 201 -1.34 -5.74 -10.45
CA GLY A 201 -1.58 -6.13 -11.83
C GLY A 201 -2.97 -5.67 -12.29
N VAL A 202 -3.16 -5.54 -13.60
CA VAL A 202 -4.50 -5.53 -14.16
C VAL A 202 -5.06 -6.92 -13.90
N GLU A 203 -6.07 -7.06 -13.03
CA GLU A 203 -6.89 -8.26 -13.02
C GLU A 203 -7.54 -8.35 -14.40
N ALA A 204 -6.91 -9.07 -15.34
CA ALA A 204 -7.64 -9.59 -16.46
C ALA A 204 -8.77 -10.40 -15.82
N PRO A 205 -10.04 -10.06 -16.08
CA PRO A 205 -11.14 -10.72 -15.40
C PRO A 205 -10.93 -12.22 -15.62
N PHE A 206 -10.94 -13.02 -14.55
CA PHE A 206 -10.77 -14.49 -14.65
C PHE A 206 -11.67 -15.09 -15.73
N SER A 207 -12.81 -14.44 -16.02
CA SER A 207 -13.67 -14.67 -17.18
C SER A 207 -12.94 -14.72 -18.53
N MET A 208 -12.04 -13.78 -18.82
CA MET A 208 -11.31 -13.73 -20.10
C MET A 208 -10.31 -14.87 -20.23
N PHE A 209 -9.58 -15.22 -19.17
CA PHE A 209 -8.69 -16.40 -19.17
C PHE A 209 -9.46 -17.72 -19.29
N MET A 210 -10.60 -17.85 -18.60
CA MET A 210 -11.48 -19.02 -18.70
C MET A 210 -12.13 -19.15 -20.09
N LEU A 211 -12.54 -18.04 -20.70
CA LEU A 211 -13.09 -17.99 -22.05
C LEU A 211 -12.03 -18.40 -23.09
N ILE A 212 -10.80 -17.89 -22.97
CA ILE A 212 -9.72 -18.28 -23.88
C ILE A 212 -9.38 -19.76 -23.71
N SER A 213 -9.26 -20.26 -22.47
CA SER A 213 -8.99 -21.69 -22.20
C SER A 213 -10.10 -22.61 -22.71
N SER A 214 -11.36 -22.25 -22.52
CA SER A 214 -12.50 -23.05 -23.01
C SER A 214 -12.59 -23.06 -24.53
N VAL A 215 -12.31 -21.94 -25.21
CA VAL A 215 -12.28 -21.87 -26.68
C VAL A 215 -11.13 -22.70 -27.27
N VAL A 216 -9.94 -22.58 -26.69
CA VAL A 216 -8.74 -23.32 -27.14
C VAL A 216 -8.90 -24.83 -26.96
N THR A 217 -9.60 -25.27 -25.92
CA THR A 217 -9.88 -26.70 -25.69
C THR A 217 -11.04 -27.20 -26.55
N ALA A 218 -12.18 -26.51 -26.60
CA ALA A 218 -13.38 -26.99 -27.30
C ALA A 218 -13.25 -27.00 -28.83
N SER A 219 -12.52 -26.04 -29.41
CA SER A 219 -12.34 -25.92 -30.87
C SER A 219 -11.73 -27.16 -31.54
N PRO A 220 -10.58 -27.71 -31.08
CA PRO A 220 -10.00 -28.91 -31.68
C PRO A 220 -10.89 -30.15 -31.50
N TYR A 221 -11.57 -30.32 -30.37
CA TYR A 221 -12.50 -31.45 -30.18
C TYR A 221 -13.66 -31.40 -31.17
N LEU A 222 -14.23 -30.22 -31.40
CA LEU A 222 -15.34 -30.02 -32.32
C LEU A 222 -14.90 -30.23 -33.78
N LEU A 223 -13.69 -29.80 -34.15
CA LEU A 223 -13.12 -30.09 -35.47
C LEU A 223 -12.90 -31.59 -35.69
N VAL A 224 -12.37 -32.31 -34.69
CA VAL A 224 -12.15 -33.76 -34.77
C VAL A 224 -13.47 -34.51 -34.92
N THR A 225 -14.50 -34.16 -34.16
CA THR A 225 -15.82 -34.82 -34.28
C THR A 225 -16.46 -34.57 -35.64
N ILE A 226 -16.38 -33.35 -36.19
CA ILE A 226 -16.87 -33.06 -37.55
C ILE A 226 -16.12 -33.89 -38.60
N ILE A 227 -14.78 -33.98 -38.50
CA ILE A 227 -13.97 -34.77 -39.45
C ILE A 227 -14.35 -36.26 -39.37
N LEU A 228 -14.54 -36.80 -38.16
CA LEU A 228 -14.96 -38.19 -37.96
C LEU A 228 -16.36 -38.44 -38.53
N LEU A 229 -17.33 -37.55 -38.27
CA LEU A 229 -18.68 -37.65 -38.82
C LEU A 229 -18.68 -37.60 -40.35
N PHE A 230 -17.90 -36.70 -40.95
CA PHE A 230 -17.78 -36.61 -42.41
C PHE A 230 -17.15 -37.88 -43.02
N LYS A 231 -16.14 -38.44 -42.36
CA LYS A 231 -15.55 -39.72 -42.78
C LYS A 231 -16.54 -40.89 -42.64
N CYS A 232 -17.31 -40.94 -41.56
CA CYS A 232 -18.36 -41.97 -41.37
C CYS A 232 -19.48 -41.84 -42.39
N TYR A 233 -19.91 -40.63 -42.73
CA TYR A 233 -20.93 -40.39 -43.75
C TYR A 233 -20.46 -40.83 -45.14
N ARG A 234 -19.20 -40.54 -45.50
CA ARG A 234 -18.65 -40.91 -46.81
C ARG A 234 -18.33 -42.40 -46.96
N ALA A 235 -18.21 -43.14 -45.86
CA ALA A 235 -17.93 -44.58 -45.85
C ALA A 235 -19.20 -45.45 -45.92
N ARG A 236 -20.39 -44.83 -45.93
CA ARG A 236 -21.70 -45.48 -45.96
C ARG A 236 -22.36 -45.26 -47.31
#